data_AF-A0AAE2ZLE8-F1
#
_entry.id   AF-A0AAE2ZLE8-F1
#
_cell.length_a   1.000
_cell.length_b   1.000
_cell.length_c   1.000
_cell.angle_alpha   90.00
_cell.angle_beta   90.00
_cell.angle_gamma   90.00
#
_symmetry.space_group_name_H-M   'P 1'
#
loop_
_entity.id
_entity.type
_entity.pdbx_description
1 polymer ?
#
loop_
_entity_poly.entity_id
_entity_poly.type
_entity_poly.pdbx_seq_one_letter_code
_entity_poly.pdbx_strand_id
1 'polypeptide(L)' 'MAVTRISTPHAYVGVSGDTKPTGSAVPPGSTFVERDTGHEFIWDGSAWGQRFYPTAAS' A
#
# COMPACT_ATOMS: atom_id res chain seq x y z
N MET A 1 19.20 -3.96 14.63
CA MET A 1 18.25 -3.71 13.53
C MET A 1 18.52 -4.72 12.45
N ALA A 2 17.59 -5.64 12.18
CA ALA A 2 17.73 -6.63 11.11
C ALA A 2 16.75 -6.30 9.99
N VAL A 3 17.24 -6.20 8.76
CA VAL A 3 16.39 -6.04 7.58
C VAL A 3 15.80 -7.40 7.24
N THR A 4 14.47 -7.47 7.15
CA THR A 4 13.78 -8.69 6.71
C THR A 4 13.51 -8.61 5.22
N ARG A 5 13.95 -9.62 4.47
CA ARG A 5 13.59 -9.74 3.06
C ARG A 5 12.14 -10.16 2.93
N ILE A 6 11.37 -9.43 2.13
CA ILE A 6 9.98 -9.75 1.82
C ILE A 6 9.94 -10.64 0.58
N SER A 7 9.13 -11.71 0.67
CA SER A 7 8.81 -12.72 -0.34
C SER A 7 8.73 -12.19 -1.76
N THR A 8 7.62 -11.49 -1.98
CA THR A 8 7.21 -10.81 -3.19
C THR A 8 5.99 -9.97 -2.77
N PRO A 9 6.09 -8.64 -2.64
CA PRO A 9 4.90 -7.83 -2.40
C PRO A 9 3.95 -7.91 -3.60
N HIS A 10 2.65 -7.83 -3.34
CA HIS A 10 1.64 -7.74 -4.39
C HIS A 10 1.40 -6.29 -4.79
N ALA A 11 0.94 -6.09 -6.03
CA ALA A 11 0.46 -4.79 -6.51
C ALA A 11 -1.03 -4.90 -6.86
N TYR A 12 -1.83 -4.04 -6.25
CA TYR A 12 -3.27 -3.97 -6.43
C TYR A 12 -3.70 -2.64 -7.04
N VAL A 13 -4.86 -2.64 -7.68
CA VAL A 13 -5.45 -1.46 -8.29
C VAL A 13 -6.96 -1.50 -8.15
N GLY A 14 -7.57 -0.34 -7.88
CA GLY A 14 -9.01 -0.20 -7.74
C GLY A 14 -9.43 1.26 -7.66
N VAL A 15 -10.60 1.51 -7.10
CA VAL A 15 -11.16 2.84 -6.82
C VAL A 15 -11.30 3.07 -5.32
N SER A 16 -11.49 4.31 -4.90
CA SER A 16 -11.57 4.70 -3.48
C SER A 16 -12.68 4.01 -2.67
N GLY A 17 -13.75 3.57 -3.34
CA GLY A 17 -14.84 2.80 -2.74
C GLY A 17 -14.58 1.30 -2.59
N ASP A 18 -13.49 0.77 -3.15
CA ASP A 18 -13.20 -0.66 -3.11
C ASP A 18 -12.72 -1.10 -1.72
N THR A 19 -13.17 -2.27 -1.30
CA THR A 19 -12.58 -2.93 -0.12
C THR A 19 -11.18 -3.44 -0.48
N LYS A 20 -10.17 -2.83 0.11
CA LYS A 20 -8.77 -3.25 -0.08
C LYS A 20 -8.54 -4.65 0.52
N PRO A 21 -7.75 -5.53 -0.12
CA PRO A 21 -7.48 -6.86 0.40
C PRO A 21 -6.69 -6.78 1.71
N THR A 22 -6.96 -7.70 2.63
CA THR A 22 -6.32 -7.78 3.96
C THR A 22 -5.98 -9.22 4.33
N GLY A 23 -5.25 -9.41 5.42
CA GLY A 23 -4.99 -10.73 6.03
C GLY A 23 -3.72 -11.39 5.51
N SER A 24 -3.55 -12.68 5.84
CA SER A 24 -2.31 -13.44 5.57
C SER A 24 -1.99 -13.61 4.08
N ALA A 25 -2.96 -13.40 3.20
CA ALA A 25 -2.77 -13.45 1.75
C ALA A 25 -2.13 -12.18 1.16
N VAL A 26 -1.97 -11.11 1.96
CA VAL A 26 -1.33 -9.85 1.55
C VAL A 26 0.02 -9.73 2.25
N PRO A 27 1.15 -9.97 1.55
CA PRO A 27 2.47 -9.78 2.13
C PRO A 27 2.68 -8.32 2.54
N PRO A 28 3.31 -8.04 3.70
CA PRO A 28 3.77 -6.68 4.03
C PRO A 28 4.57 -6.07 2.87
N GLY A 29 4.47 -4.76 2.69
CA GLY A 29 5.07 -4.03 1.57
C GLY A 29 4.27 -4.11 0.26
N SER A 30 3.14 -4.81 0.23
CA SER A 30 2.22 -4.75 -0.92
C SER A 30 1.67 -3.33 -1.13
N THR A 31 1.34 -2.99 -2.38
CA THR A 31 0.84 -1.66 -2.75
C THR A 31 -0.59 -1.71 -3.29
N PHE A 32 -1.34 -0.64 -3.10
CA PHE A 32 -2.64 -0.43 -3.72
C PHE A 32 -2.71 0.99 -4.32
N VAL A 33 -3.17 1.11 -5.56
CA VAL A 33 -3.38 2.39 -6.24
C VAL A 33 -4.87 2.62 -6.50
N GLU A 34 -5.39 3.73 -6.00
CA GLU A 34 -6.73 4.25 -6.34
C GLU A 34 -6.65 5.07 -7.63
N ARG A 35 -7.33 4.63 -8.69
CA ARG A 35 -7.27 5.30 -10.01
C ARG A 35 -8.14 6.56 -10.11
N ASP A 36 -9.15 6.69 -9.27
CA ASP A 36 -10.09 7.80 -9.24
C ASP A 36 -9.57 8.98 -8.39
N THR A 37 -8.86 8.71 -7.30
CA THR A 37 -8.26 9.73 -6.42
C THR A 37 -6.78 9.95 -6.66
N GLY A 38 -6.09 8.99 -7.29
CA GLY A 38 -4.63 8.98 -7.43
C GLY A 38 -3.89 8.66 -6.13
N HIS A 39 -4.58 8.21 -5.09
CA HIS A 39 -3.94 7.83 -3.83
C HIS A 39 -3.21 6.49 -3.95
N GLU A 40 -2.04 6.42 -3.32
CA GLU A 40 -1.26 5.19 -3.20
C GLU A 40 -1.21 4.75 -1.74
N PHE A 41 -1.25 3.44 -1.50
CA PHE A 41 -1.23 2.85 -0.16
C PHE A 41 -0.19 1.74 -0.09
N ILE A 42 0.37 1.53 1.11
CA ILE A 42 1.30 0.44 1.42
C ILE A 42 0.72 -0.37 2.58
N TRP A 43 0.74 -1.70 2.46
CA TRP A 43 0.33 -2.61 3.51
C TRP A 43 1.47 -2.86 4.49
N ASP A 44 1.25 -2.60 5.79
CA ASP A 44 2.28 -2.83 6.82
C ASP A 44 2.24 -4.24 7.43
N GLY A 45 1.25 -5.06 7.05
CA GLY A 45 0.97 -6.36 7.66
C GLY A 45 -0.32 -6.38 8.49
N SER A 46 -0.87 -5.21 8.83
CA SER A 46 -2.06 -5.03 9.67
C SER A 46 -3.04 -3.99 9.12
N ALA A 47 -2.55 -2.93 8.49
CA ALA A 47 -3.34 -1.85 7.93
C ALA A 47 -2.73 -1.29 6.64
N TRP A 48 -3.58 -0.63 5.84
CA TRP A 48 -3.16 0.15 4.69
C TRP A 48 -2.83 1.57 5.13
N GLY A 49 -1.56 1.98 4.99
CA GLY A 49 -1.13 3.35 5.18
C GLY A 49 -1.10 4.10 3.85
N GLN A 50 -1.78 5.24 3.77
CA GLN A 50 -1.69 6.11 2.60
C GLN A 50 -0.27 6.69 2.50
N ARG A 51 0.33 6.59 1.32
CA ARG A 51 1.62 7.16 1.00
C ARG A 51 1.44 8.63 0.65
N PHE A 52 1.90 9.51 1.54
CA PHE A 52 2.00 10.93 1.27
C PHE A 52 3.39 11.26 0.75
N TYR A 53 3.46 11.89 -0.43
CA TYR A 53 4.68 12.53 -0.87
C TYR A 53 4.71 13.92 -0.25
N PRO A 54 5.76 14.30 0.50
CA PRO A 54 5.92 15.67 0.91
C PRO A 54 5.98 16.51 -0.36
N THR A 55 5.02 17.41 -0.54
CA THR A 55 5.14 18.43 -1.57
C THR A 55 6.41 19.21 -1.23
N ALA A 56 7.33 19.31 -2.20
CA ALA A 56 8.47 20.19 -2.03
C ALA A 56 7.91 21.58 -1.68
N ALA A 57 8.20 22.06 -0.48
CA ALA A 57 7.89 23.44 -0.12
C ALA A 57 8.54 24.32 -1.19
N SER A 58 7.72 25.07 -1.90
CA SER A 58 8.14 25.98 -2.96
C SER A 58 8.93 27.14 -2.39
#